data_AF-A5FBM6-F1
#
_entry.id   AF-A5FBM6-F1
#
_cell.length_a   1.000
_cell.length_b   1.000
_cell.length_c   1.000
_cell.angle_alpha   90.00
_cell.angle_beta   90.00
_cell.angle_gamma   90.00
#
_symmetry.space_group_name_H-M   'P 1'
#
loop_
_entity.id
_entity.type
_entity.pdbx_description
1 polymer ?
#
loop_
_entity_poly.entity_id
_entity_poly.type
_entity_poly.pdbx_seq_one_letter_code
_entity_poly.pdbx_strand_id
1 'polypeptide(L)' 'MIKPGEIQKKANQVGVRYQQIEKDYILSWILWGVANHEQLSKTVVFKGGTVLKKVYFEDYRFSEDLDFTLLNNEISNE' A
#
# COMPACT_ATOMS: atom_id res chain seq x y z
N MET A 1 -3.79 -4.17 16.01
CA MET A 1 -2.67 -4.90 15.37
C MET A 1 -3.14 -6.30 15.03
N ILE A 2 -2.89 -6.75 13.79
CA ILE A 2 -3.14 -8.15 13.37
C ILE A 2 -2.27 -9.10 14.19
N LYS A 3 -2.81 -10.25 14.61
CA LYS A 3 -2.05 -11.20 15.43
C LYS A 3 -1.05 -11.98 14.55
N PRO A 4 0.14 -12.35 15.05
CA PRO A 4 1.12 -13.12 14.28
C PRO A 4 0.55 -14.41 13.67
N GLY A 5 -0.34 -15.10 14.40
CA GLY A 5 -1.01 -16.32 13.90
C GLY A 5 -1.93 -16.06 12.71
N GLU A 6 -2.56 -14.89 12.62
CA GLU A 6 -3.40 -14.51 11.47
C GLU A 6 -2.55 -14.20 10.24
N ILE A 7 -1.42 -13.51 10.44
CA ILE A 7 -0.43 -13.26 9.37
C ILE A 7 0.06 -14.59 8.80
N GLN A 8 0.47 -15.53 9.66
CA GLN A 8 0.97 -16.84 9.23
C GLN A 8 -0.12 -17.64 8.49
N LYS A 9 -1.35 -17.63 8.99
CA LYS A 9 -2.48 -18.32 8.33
C LYS A 9 -2.72 -17.77 6.93
N LYS A 10 -2.74 -16.44 6.77
CA LYS A 10 -2.93 -15.80 5.45
C LYS A 10 -1.75 -16.06 4.52
N ALA A 11 -0.53 -16.03 5.05
CA ALA A 11 0.69 -16.32 4.29
C ALA A 11 0.67 -17.73 3.70
N ASN A 12 0.26 -18.73 4.51
CA ASN A 12 0.12 -20.11 4.07
C ASN A 12 -0.97 -20.26 2.99
N GLN A 13 -2.11 -19.57 3.13
CA GLN A 13 -3.19 -19.61 2.14
C GLN A 13 -2.79 -19.03 0.79
N VAL A 14 -1.99 -17.96 0.80
CA VAL A 14 -1.54 -17.25 -0.40
C VAL A 14 -0.25 -17.86 -0.96
N GLY A 15 0.44 -18.71 -0.21
CA GLY A 15 1.68 -19.36 -0.64
C GLY A 15 2.91 -18.43 -0.62
N VAL A 16 2.95 -17.47 0.31
CA VAL A 16 4.04 -16.48 0.43
C VAL A 16 4.64 -16.49 1.84
N ARG A 17 5.78 -15.80 2.00
CA ARG A 17 6.40 -15.63 3.32
C ARG A 17 5.54 -14.71 4.19
N TYR A 18 5.47 -14.98 5.49
CA TYR A 18 4.65 -14.17 6.40
C TYR A 18 5.03 -12.69 6.38
N GLN A 19 6.32 -12.37 6.20
CA GLN A 19 6.80 -10.98 6.11
C GLN A 19 6.18 -10.24 4.93
N GLN A 20 5.84 -10.92 3.82
CA GLN A 20 5.17 -10.28 2.68
C GLN A 20 3.75 -9.85 3.07
N ILE A 21 3.02 -10.67 3.82
CA ILE A 21 1.68 -10.33 4.34
C ILE A 21 1.78 -9.21 5.36
N GLU A 22 2.76 -9.25 6.26
CA GLU A 22 2.97 -8.22 7.27
C GLU A 22 3.28 -6.85 6.64
N LYS A 23 4.20 -6.81 5.66
CA LYS A 23 4.50 -5.60 4.91
C LYS A 23 3.28 -5.10 4.15
N ASP A 24 2.60 -5.98 3.42
CA ASP A 24 1.40 -5.63 2.66
C ASP A 24 0.27 -5.04 3.54
N TYR A 25 0.14 -5.55 4.77
CA TYR A 25 -0.76 -5.00 5.78
C TYR A 25 -0.35 -3.59 6.20
N ILE A 26 0.93 -3.35 6.53
CA ILE A 26 1.45 -2.03 6.91
C ILE A 26 1.27 -1.02 5.76
N LEU A 27 1.56 -1.41 4.51
CA LEU A 27 1.34 -0.54 3.35
C LEU A 27 -0.12 -0.11 3.20
N SER A 28 -1.06 -1.00 3.55
CA SER A 28 -2.49 -0.66 3.55
C SER A 28 -2.84 0.41 4.59
N TRP A 29 -2.20 0.36 5.76
CA TRP A 29 -2.35 1.40 6.79
C TRP A 29 -1.76 2.74 6.38
N ILE A 30 -0.61 2.73 5.71
CA ILE A 30 0.00 3.96 5.17
C ILE A 30 -0.93 4.58 4.11
N LEU A 31 -1.41 3.77 3.16
CA LEU A 31 -2.37 4.20 2.14
C LEU A 31 -3.65 4.75 2.77
N TRP A 32 -4.17 4.09 3.80
CA TRP A 32 -5.33 4.58 4.56
C TRP A 32 -5.03 5.94 5.21
N GLY A 33 -3.85 6.12 5.81
CA GLY A 33 -3.42 7.39 6.39
C GLY A 33 -3.34 8.51 5.35
N VAL A 34 -2.71 8.24 4.19
CA VAL A 34 -2.63 9.20 3.08
C VAL A 34 -4.02 9.60 2.58
N ALA A 35 -4.91 8.62 2.42
CA ALA A 35 -6.28 8.87 1.94
C ALA A 35 -7.14 9.66 2.93
N ASN A 36 -6.87 9.57 4.24
CA ASN A 36 -7.61 10.31 5.27
C ASN A 36 -6.95 11.65 5.64
N HIS A 37 -5.72 11.91 5.19
CA HIS A 37 -5.05 13.17 5.45
C HIS A 37 -5.61 14.29 4.55
N GLU A 38 -6.00 15.41 5.16
CA GLU A 38 -6.74 16.49 4.49
C GLU A 38 -6.05 17.04 3.23
N GLN A 39 -4.73 17.26 3.31
CA GLN A 39 -3.93 17.77 2.20
C GLN A 39 -3.50 16.67 1.22
N LEU A 40 -2.88 15.59 1.70
CA LEU A 40 -2.31 14.55 0.82
C LEU A 40 -3.36 13.89 -0.07
N SER A 41 -4.55 13.60 0.46
CA SER A 41 -5.66 13.00 -0.30
C SER A 41 -6.09 13.78 -1.54
N LYS A 42 -5.80 15.10 -1.58
CA LYS A 42 -6.13 16.00 -2.69
C LYS A 42 -4.93 16.33 -3.59
N THR A 43 -3.72 16.01 -3.13
CA THR A 43 -2.49 16.49 -3.75
C THR A 43 -1.69 15.37 -4.39
N VAL A 44 -1.83 14.12 -3.92
CA VAL A 44 -1.13 12.96 -4.48
C VAL A 44 -2.08 11.94 -5.09
N VAL A 45 -1.65 11.28 -6.15
CA VAL A 45 -2.31 10.11 -6.74
C VAL A 45 -1.41 8.89 -6.63
N PHE A 46 -1.96 7.78 -6.12
CA PHE A 46 -1.26 6.51 -5.98
C PHE A 46 -1.09 5.83 -7.35
N LYS A 47 0.14 5.38 -7.66
CA LYS A 47 0.51 4.74 -8.93
C LYS A 47 1.51 3.60 -8.72
N GLY A 48 2.11 3.13 -9.80
CA GLY A 48 3.25 2.20 -9.77
C GLY A 48 2.84 0.73 -9.66
N GLY A 49 3.78 -0.12 -9.22
CA GLY A 49 3.55 -1.57 -9.18
C GLY A 49 2.57 -2.00 -8.08
N THR A 50 2.52 -1.26 -6.98
CA THR A 50 1.73 -1.63 -5.80
C THR A 50 0.24 -1.33 -5.98
N VAL A 51 -0.13 -0.29 -6.74
CA VAL A 51 -1.55 -0.02 -7.06
C VAL A 51 -2.18 -1.16 -7.86
N LEU A 52 -1.40 -1.83 -8.71
CA LEU A 52 -1.87 -2.97 -9.51
C LEU A 52 -2.38 -4.10 -8.60
N LYS A 53 -1.65 -4.44 -7.53
CA LYS A 53 -2.07 -5.43 -6.53
C LYS A 53 -3.23 -4.95 -5.66
N LYS A 54 -3.20 -3.67 -5.24
CA LYS A 54 -4.13 -3.14 -4.23
C LYS A 54 -5.50 -2.73 -4.77
N VAL A 55 -5.57 -2.37 -6.05
CA VAL A 55 -6.77 -1.74 -6.64
C VAL A 55 -7.29 -2.51 -7.86
N TYR A 56 -6.39 -3.06 -8.69
CA TYR A 56 -6.79 -3.59 -10.00
C TYR A 56 -6.86 -5.11 -10.09
N PHE A 57 -5.94 -5.84 -9.45
CA PHE A 57 -5.77 -7.27 -9.65
C PHE A 57 -5.55 -8.01 -8.33
N GLU A 58 -6.53 -8.84 -7.96
CA GLU A 58 -6.46 -9.66 -6.74
C GLU A 58 -5.31 -10.67 -6.79
N ASP A 59 -5.04 -11.27 -7.96
CA ASP A 59 -3.94 -12.22 -8.18
C ASP A 59 -2.74 -11.56 -8.90
N TYR A 60 -2.15 -10.58 -8.24
CA TYR A 60 -0.90 -9.94 -8.68
C TYR A 60 0.24 -10.16 -7.68
N ARG A 61 1.48 -9.92 -8.11
CA ARG A 61 2.66 -10.05 -7.25
C ARG A 61 2.64 -9.00 -6.13
N PHE A 62 3.23 -9.35 -4.99
CA PHE A 62 3.51 -8.38 -3.94
C PHE A 62 4.57 -7.37 -4.38
N SER A 63 4.47 -6.16 -3.84
CA SER A 63 5.36 -5.03 -4.08
C SER A 63 5.44 -4.21 -2.80
N GLU A 64 6.58 -3.56 -2.56
CA GLU A 64 6.86 -2.89 -1.28
C GLU A 64 6.81 -1.36 -1.41
N ASP A 65 7.08 -0.83 -2.60
CA ASP A 65 7.17 0.62 -2.82
C ASP A 65 5.78 1.27 -2.91
N LEU A 66 5.63 2.48 -2.38
CA LEU A 66 4.44 3.30 -2.59
C LEU A 66 4.80 4.48 -3.48
N ASP A 67 4.45 4.36 -4.76
CA ASP A 67 4.70 5.40 -5.75
C ASP A 67 3.52 6.37 -5.82
N PHE A 68 3.82 7.67 -5.75
CA PHE A 68 2.82 8.72 -5.91
C PHE A 68 3.19 9.69 -7.02
N THR A 69 2.21 10.46 -7.48
CA THR A 69 2.42 11.62 -8.35
C THR A 69 1.67 12.80 -7.79
N LEU A 70 2.34 13.96 -7.74
CA LEU A 70 1.71 15.21 -7.36
C LEU A 70 0.76 15.64 -8.49
N LEU A 71 -0.44 16.06 -8.10
CA LEU A 71 -1.44 16.60 -9.04
C LEU A 71 -1.12 18.03 -9.47
N ASN A 72 -0.44 18.78 -8.61
CA ASN A 72 0.02 20.13 -8.90
C ASN A 72 1.56 20.18 -8.86
N ASN A 73 2.16 20.50 -10.00
CA ASN A 73 3.62 20.62 -10.16
C ASN A 73 4.18 21.97 -9.69
N GLU A 74 3.31 22.93 -9.33
CA GLU A 74 3.72 24.24 -8.81
C GLU A 74 3.99 24.23 -7.30
N ILE A 75 3.83 23.08 -6.64
CA ILE A 75 4.14 22.93 -5.21
C ILE A 75 5.66 23.03 -5.03
N SER A 76 6.08 24.10 -4.37
CA SER A 76 7.48 24.33 -3.98
C SER A 76 7.87 23.45 -2.77
N ASN A 77 9.15 23.11 -2.68
CA ASN A 77 9.76 22.50 -1.49
C ASN A 77 10.24 23.55 -0.47
N GLU A 78 10.07 24.84 -0.79
CA GLU A 78 10.41 25.99 0.06
C GLU A 78 9.32 26.32 1.08
#